data_AF-A0A0C9Y4F7-F1
#
_entry.id   AF-A0A0C9Y4F7-F1
#
_cell.length_a   1.000
_cell.length_b   1.000
_cell.length_c   1.000
_cell.angle_alpha   90.00
_cell.angle_beta   90.00
_cell.angle_gamma   90.00
#
_symmetry.space_group_name_H-M   'P 1'
#
loop_
_entity.id
_entity.type
_entity.pdbx_description
1 polymer ?
#
loop_
_entity_poly.entity_id
_entity_poly.type
_entity_poly.pdbx_seq_one_letter_code
_entity_poly.pdbx_strand_id
1 'polypeptide(L)'
;MADDEDAAAILKDIWSSRRSVPDLFSIAERLRTALPGSVPQPVCTFSLGATALRINHQPSIKCISIDKAAELFDILDLRGALADYLGHEGPHQRSPPDTHLPFSDLQVWYKLRLQQKSYHDSSSLEPVFTINAHPPDRTWKYGHHDAAILQVDVRHEWPASGLTGHTVVDVCLIMCPVSPRGLRLVWDDHLLVYVQRFNMVPQQQADVDLATRLHVLKWATHASGEFLGDIFPLDQIKSYAHLVPCFGEATDNRFMSTNSFHSAQSFWLNSYFDKEFYYALSL
;
A
#
# COMPACT_ATOMS: atom_id res chain seq x y z
N MET A 1 6.15 -52.97 11.80
CA MET A 1 7.11 -51.90 11.44
C MET A 1 6.91 -51.43 10.00
N ALA A 2 5.66 -51.32 9.51
CA ALA A 2 5.36 -50.85 8.15
C ALA A 2 4.45 -49.60 8.14
N ASP A 3 3.80 -49.26 9.26
CA ASP A 3 2.87 -48.12 9.34
C ASP A 3 3.54 -46.76 9.64
N ASP A 4 4.76 -46.75 10.17
CA ASP A 4 5.43 -45.52 10.63
C ASP A 4 6.11 -44.76 9.48
N GLU A 5 6.49 -45.48 8.43
CA GLU A 5 7.14 -44.93 7.23
C GLU A 5 6.12 -44.26 6.29
N ASP A 6 4.89 -44.80 6.23
CA ASP A 6 3.77 -44.20 5.50
C ASP A 6 3.24 -42.94 6.19
N ALA A 7 3.16 -42.93 7.53
CA ALA A 7 2.79 -41.73 8.29
C ALA A 7 3.83 -40.60 8.13
N ALA A 8 5.12 -40.92 8.13
CA ALA A 8 6.20 -39.97 7.86
C ALA A 8 6.16 -39.44 6.41
N ALA A 9 5.84 -40.28 5.44
CA ALA A 9 5.69 -39.89 4.04
C ALA A 9 4.48 -38.95 3.85
N ILE A 10 3.34 -39.24 4.48
CA ILE A 10 2.13 -38.39 4.45
C ILE A 10 2.40 -37.03 5.11
N LEU A 11 3.07 -37.00 6.27
CA LEU A 11 3.44 -35.73 6.93
C LEU A 11 4.42 -34.92 6.07
N LYS A 12 5.36 -35.59 5.41
CA LYS A 12 6.31 -34.95 4.49
C LYS A 12 5.63 -34.45 3.23
N ASP A 13 4.58 -35.10 2.73
CA ASP A 13 3.77 -34.66 1.58
C ASP A 13 2.85 -33.48 1.94
N ILE A 14 2.25 -33.52 3.14
CA ILE A 14 1.49 -32.39 3.72
C ILE A 14 2.40 -31.17 3.91
N TRP A 15 3.65 -31.36 4.34
CA TRP A 15 4.62 -30.27 4.50
C TRP A 15 5.40 -29.90 3.23
N SER A 16 5.49 -30.76 2.22
CA SER A 16 6.15 -30.51 0.93
C SER A 16 5.22 -29.88 -0.11
N SER A 17 3.89 -29.94 0.10
CA SER A 17 2.88 -29.17 -0.63
C SER A 17 2.93 -27.65 -0.32
N ARG A 18 4.12 -27.13 -0.01
CA ARG A 18 4.39 -25.71 -0.17
C ARG A 18 4.41 -25.45 -1.67
N ARG A 19 3.27 -24.97 -2.20
CA ARG A 19 3.27 -24.24 -3.49
C ARG A 19 4.51 -23.36 -3.49
N SER A 20 5.36 -23.48 -4.51
CA SER A 20 6.57 -22.67 -4.56
C SER A 20 6.16 -21.21 -4.36
N VAL A 21 6.70 -20.58 -3.31
CA VAL A 21 6.40 -19.19 -3.03
C VAL A 21 6.83 -18.43 -4.28
N PRO A 22 5.91 -17.71 -4.96
CA PRO A 22 6.27 -17.02 -6.17
C PRO A 22 7.37 -16.00 -5.84
N ASP A 23 8.51 -16.14 -6.50
CA ASP A 23 9.64 -15.23 -6.36
C ASP A 23 9.41 -14.00 -7.26
N LEU A 24 8.85 -12.95 -6.67
CA LEU A 24 8.58 -11.69 -7.36
C LEU A 24 9.88 -10.96 -7.73
N PHE A 25 10.97 -11.17 -6.99
CA PHE A 25 12.27 -10.56 -7.29
C PHE A 25 12.87 -11.13 -8.57
N SER A 26 12.87 -12.45 -8.71
CA SER A 26 13.31 -13.13 -9.94
C SER A 26 12.45 -12.74 -11.14
N ILE A 27 11.15 -12.56 -10.97
CA ILE A 27 10.26 -12.09 -12.04
C ILE A 27 10.60 -10.65 -12.43
N ALA A 28 10.73 -9.75 -11.45
CA ALA A 28 11.09 -8.35 -11.67
C ALA A 28 12.43 -8.23 -12.42
N GLU A 29 13.43 -9.02 -12.02
CA GLU A 29 14.76 -9.01 -12.65
C GLU A 29 14.72 -9.50 -14.11
N ARG A 30 13.92 -10.54 -14.39
CA ARG A 30 13.69 -11.02 -15.76
C ARG A 30 13.00 -9.97 -16.63
N LEU A 31 12.05 -9.22 -16.09
CA LEU A 31 11.37 -8.15 -16.82
C LEU A 31 12.30 -6.95 -17.05
N ARG A 32 13.15 -6.63 -16.07
CA ARG A 32 14.15 -5.56 -16.17
C ARG A 32 15.22 -5.84 -17.23
N THR A 33 15.60 -7.11 -17.38
CA THR A 33 16.62 -7.57 -18.35
C THR A 33 16.05 -7.97 -19.71
N ALA A 34 14.72 -7.94 -19.87
CA ALA A 34 14.07 -8.26 -21.12
C ALA A 34 14.39 -7.21 -22.21
N LEU A 35 14.34 -7.64 -23.47
CA LEU A 35 14.63 -6.77 -24.61
C LEU A 35 13.65 -5.58 -24.65
N PRO A 36 14.11 -4.34 -24.92
CA PRO A 36 13.21 -3.19 -25.06
C PRO A 36 12.05 -3.48 -26.02
N GLY A 37 10.82 -3.22 -25.59
CA GLY A 37 9.60 -3.48 -26.36
C GLY A 37 9.04 -4.91 -26.31
N SER A 38 9.72 -5.84 -25.63
CA SER A 38 9.22 -7.21 -25.44
C SER A 38 8.27 -7.37 -24.24
N VAL A 39 8.26 -6.39 -23.33
CA VAL A 39 7.43 -6.40 -22.12
C VAL A 39 6.22 -5.50 -22.32
N PRO A 40 5.00 -5.98 -22.07
CA PRO A 40 3.81 -5.13 -22.07
C PRO A 40 3.96 -3.99 -21.06
N GLN A 41 3.61 -2.77 -21.48
CA GLN A 41 3.57 -1.61 -20.60
C GLN A 41 2.13 -1.38 -20.07
N PRO A 42 1.94 -0.93 -18.82
CA PRO A 42 2.97 -0.69 -17.80
C PRO A 42 3.60 -1.99 -17.27
N VAL A 43 4.85 -1.93 -16.83
CA VAL A 43 5.54 -3.08 -16.22
C VAL A 43 4.86 -3.44 -14.89
N CYS A 44 4.16 -4.57 -14.88
CA CYS A 44 3.29 -4.96 -13.76
C CYS A 44 4.01 -5.69 -12.61
N THR A 45 5.33 -5.91 -12.70
CA THR A 45 6.13 -6.50 -11.62
C THR A 45 7.51 -5.89 -11.61
N PHE A 46 7.89 -5.33 -10.47
CA PHE A 46 9.13 -4.59 -10.29
C PHE A 46 9.59 -4.70 -8.84
N SER A 47 10.86 -4.42 -8.59
CA SER A 47 11.44 -4.46 -7.25
C SER A 47 12.32 -3.24 -7.01
N LEU A 48 12.32 -2.76 -5.77
CA LEU A 48 13.14 -1.66 -5.32
C LEU A 48 13.61 -1.92 -3.88
N GLY A 49 14.91 -2.05 -3.69
CA GLY A 49 15.50 -2.40 -2.39
C GLY A 49 15.08 -3.79 -1.91
N ALA A 50 14.53 -3.85 -0.69
CA ALA A 50 14.07 -5.08 -0.04
C ALA A 50 12.62 -5.46 -0.38
N THR A 51 11.98 -4.76 -1.34
CA THR A 51 10.55 -4.94 -1.66
C THR A 51 10.34 -5.22 -3.14
N ALA A 52 9.53 -6.23 -3.44
CA ALA A 52 9.04 -6.54 -4.77
C ALA A 52 7.52 -6.39 -4.82
N LEU A 53 7.04 -5.74 -5.86
CA LEU A 53 5.63 -5.40 -6.06
C LEU A 53 5.13 -6.04 -7.36
N ARG A 54 3.87 -6.47 -7.33
CA ARG A 54 3.18 -7.03 -8.49
C ARG A 54 1.71 -6.65 -8.52
N ILE A 55 1.28 -6.11 -9.65
CA ILE A 55 -0.13 -5.95 -9.99
C ILE A 55 -0.53 -6.93 -11.10
N ASN A 56 -1.83 -7.10 -11.30
CA ASN A 56 -2.32 -7.91 -12.41
C ASN A 56 -2.09 -7.18 -13.74
N HIS A 57 -1.75 -7.91 -14.81
CA HIS A 57 -1.60 -7.31 -16.14
C HIS A 57 -2.88 -6.65 -16.65
N GLN A 58 -4.04 -7.23 -16.31
CA GLN A 58 -5.32 -6.63 -16.64
C GLN A 58 -5.80 -5.79 -15.45
N PRO A 59 -6.07 -4.48 -15.65
CA PRO A 59 -6.66 -3.65 -14.61
C PRO A 59 -8.07 -4.14 -14.26
N SER A 60 -8.48 -3.91 -13.01
CA SER A 60 -9.86 -4.12 -12.55
C SER A 60 -10.83 -3.23 -13.34
N ILE A 61 -10.43 -1.98 -13.63
CA ILE A 61 -11.15 -1.06 -14.51
C ILE A 61 -10.19 -0.60 -15.60
N LYS A 62 -10.50 -0.95 -16.86
CA LYS A 62 -9.62 -0.67 -18.02
C LYS A 62 -9.53 0.80 -18.40
N CYS A 63 -10.56 1.57 -18.13
CA CYS A 63 -10.64 2.99 -18.45
C CYS A 63 -11.79 3.58 -17.64
N ILE A 64 -11.51 4.62 -16.86
CA ILE A 64 -12.49 5.38 -16.11
C ILE A 64 -12.05 6.84 -16.06
N SER A 65 -12.97 7.78 -16.24
CA SER A 65 -12.63 9.19 -16.13
C SER A 65 -12.26 9.54 -14.69
N ILE A 66 -11.38 10.53 -14.50
CA ILE A 66 -10.92 10.95 -13.17
C ILE A 66 -12.11 11.29 -12.26
N ASP A 67 -13.11 12.01 -12.76
CA ASP A 67 -14.27 12.41 -11.96
C ASP A 67 -15.14 11.21 -11.55
N LYS A 68 -15.25 10.19 -12.41
CA LYS A 68 -15.96 8.95 -12.08
C LYS A 68 -15.17 8.09 -11.10
N ALA A 69 -13.84 8.11 -11.17
CA ALA A 69 -12.99 7.42 -10.20
C ALA A 69 -13.09 8.11 -8.83
N ALA A 70 -13.07 9.44 -8.80
CA ALA A 70 -13.29 10.25 -7.60
C ALA A 70 -14.62 9.89 -6.92
N GLU A 71 -15.71 9.83 -7.70
CA GLU A 71 -17.03 9.41 -7.19
C GLU A 71 -17.04 7.95 -6.72
N LEU A 72 -16.50 7.03 -7.53
CA LEU A 72 -16.53 5.59 -7.23
C LEU A 72 -15.75 5.23 -5.95
N PHE A 73 -14.63 5.91 -5.73
CA PHE A 73 -13.75 5.66 -4.58
C PHE A 73 -14.02 6.59 -3.39
N ASP A 74 -14.96 7.52 -3.51
CA ASP A 74 -15.24 8.56 -2.51
C ASP A 74 -13.99 9.43 -2.21
N ILE A 75 -13.26 9.81 -3.26
CA ILE A 75 -12.03 10.61 -3.21
C ILE A 75 -12.27 11.95 -3.94
N LEU A 76 -12.91 12.89 -3.24
CA LEU A 76 -13.36 14.16 -3.82
C LEU A 76 -12.23 15.03 -4.39
N ASP A 77 -11.05 14.93 -3.80
CA ASP A 77 -9.88 15.74 -4.12
C ASP A 77 -8.94 15.08 -5.14
N LEU A 78 -9.28 13.89 -5.68
CA LEU A 78 -8.41 13.09 -6.56
C LEU A 78 -7.77 13.89 -7.70
N ARG A 79 -8.56 14.73 -8.37
CA ARG A 79 -8.10 15.57 -9.49
C ARG A 79 -7.06 16.60 -9.05
N GLY A 80 -7.28 17.23 -7.89
CA GLY A 80 -6.30 18.14 -7.29
C GLY A 80 -5.01 17.41 -6.93
N ALA A 81 -5.10 16.18 -6.42
CA ALA A 81 -3.94 15.37 -6.04
C ALA A 81 -3.07 15.03 -7.24
N LEU A 82 -3.74 14.65 -8.34
CA LEU A 82 -3.07 14.38 -9.60
C LEU A 82 -2.36 15.66 -10.05
N ALA A 83 -3.05 16.80 -10.07
CA ALA A 83 -2.44 18.05 -10.48
C ALA A 83 -1.21 18.43 -9.65
N ASP A 84 -1.28 18.30 -8.33
CA ASP A 84 -0.17 18.58 -7.41
C ASP A 84 1.03 17.65 -7.70
N TYR A 85 0.78 16.34 -7.82
CA TYR A 85 1.81 15.34 -8.11
C TYR A 85 2.51 15.61 -9.46
N LEU A 86 1.74 15.99 -10.49
CA LEU A 86 2.28 16.30 -11.80
C LEU A 86 3.03 17.65 -11.82
N GLY A 87 2.58 18.62 -11.03
CA GLY A 87 3.07 20.00 -11.02
C GLY A 87 4.43 20.23 -10.35
N HIS A 88 4.94 19.27 -9.57
CA HIS A 88 6.23 19.38 -8.84
C HIS A 88 6.36 20.62 -7.93
N GLU A 89 5.27 21.28 -7.54
CA GLU A 89 5.34 22.32 -6.51
C GLU A 89 5.26 21.67 -5.14
N GLY A 90 6.16 22.10 -4.25
CA GLY A 90 6.30 21.59 -2.89
C GLY A 90 5.02 21.70 -2.05
N PRO A 91 5.09 21.29 -0.78
CA PRO A 91 3.89 21.24 0.05
C PRO A 91 3.30 22.65 0.20
N HIS A 92 1.97 22.75 0.19
CA HIS A 92 1.13 23.77 0.87
C HIS A 92 0.03 24.49 0.05
N GLN A 93 -0.37 24.00 -1.13
CA GLN A 93 -1.71 24.37 -1.62
C GLN A 93 -2.30 23.32 -2.56
N ARG A 94 -3.49 22.83 -2.23
CA ARG A 94 -4.21 21.88 -3.08
C ARG A 94 -4.58 22.55 -4.39
N SER A 95 -4.23 21.95 -5.53
CA SER A 95 -4.70 22.41 -6.82
C SER A 95 -6.23 22.41 -6.87
N PRO A 96 -6.86 23.46 -7.44
CA PRO A 96 -8.31 23.55 -7.52
C PRO A 96 -8.91 22.37 -8.29
N PRO A 97 -10.18 22.01 -8.01
CA PRO A 97 -10.86 20.88 -8.64
C PRO A 97 -11.00 21.05 -10.15
N ASP A 98 -10.95 22.27 -10.68
CA ASP A 98 -11.04 22.52 -12.14
C ASP A 98 -9.68 22.55 -12.84
N THR A 99 -8.61 22.10 -12.18
CA THR A 99 -7.27 22.10 -12.76
C THR A 99 -7.22 21.20 -14.00
N HIS A 100 -6.71 21.76 -15.09
CA HIS A 100 -6.54 21.03 -16.34
C HIS A 100 -5.45 19.97 -16.18
N LEU A 101 -5.84 18.70 -16.37
CA LEU A 101 -4.92 17.58 -16.43
C LEU A 101 -4.67 17.19 -17.89
N PRO A 102 -3.45 16.77 -18.23
CA PRO A 102 -3.08 16.34 -19.59
C PRO A 102 -3.65 14.97 -19.98
N PHE A 103 -4.38 14.33 -19.08
CA PHE A 103 -5.16 13.11 -19.31
C PHE A 103 -6.51 13.23 -18.59
N SER A 104 -7.50 12.51 -19.10
CA SER A 104 -8.86 12.47 -18.55
C SER A 104 -9.20 11.16 -17.87
N ASP A 105 -8.45 10.10 -18.18
CA ASP A 105 -8.83 8.73 -17.88
C ASP A 105 -7.71 7.99 -17.14
N LEU A 106 -8.12 7.00 -16.36
CA LEU A 106 -7.29 6.16 -15.50
C LEU A 106 -7.57 4.68 -15.78
N GLN A 107 -6.52 3.86 -15.67
CA GLN A 107 -6.65 2.43 -15.40
C GLN A 107 -6.58 2.22 -13.88
N VAL A 108 -7.34 1.26 -13.36
CA VAL A 108 -7.46 1.05 -11.91
C VAL A 108 -7.31 -0.42 -11.54
N TRP A 109 -6.61 -0.66 -10.43
CA TRP A 109 -6.42 -1.97 -9.81
C TRP A 109 -6.94 -1.95 -8.37
N TYR A 110 -7.56 -3.05 -7.95
CA TYR A 110 -8.05 -3.18 -6.56
C TYR A 110 -7.08 -3.94 -5.66
N LYS A 111 -6.00 -4.49 -6.23
CA LYS A 111 -5.08 -5.38 -5.52
C LYS A 111 -3.65 -5.17 -5.98
N LEU A 112 -2.77 -5.07 -5.01
CA LEU A 112 -1.32 -5.09 -5.14
C LEU A 112 -0.79 -6.31 -4.39
N ARG A 113 0.13 -7.06 -4.98
CA ARG A 113 0.89 -8.11 -4.29
C ARG A 113 2.25 -7.57 -3.93
N LEU A 114 2.67 -7.83 -2.70
CA LEU A 114 3.92 -7.36 -2.14
C LEU A 114 4.69 -8.55 -1.56
N GLN A 115 5.97 -8.62 -1.85
CA GLN A 115 6.91 -9.57 -1.28
C GLN A 115 8.13 -8.83 -0.76
N GLN A 116 8.62 -9.25 0.41
CA GLN A 116 9.80 -8.66 1.03
C GLN A 116 10.91 -9.68 1.15
N LYS A 117 12.14 -9.18 1.24
CA LYS A 117 13.27 -9.96 1.76
C LYS A 117 13.19 -9.99 3.28
N SER A 118 13.66 -11.06 3.89
CA SER A 118 13.78 -11.12 5.35
C SER A 118 14.73 -10.02 5.83
N TYR A 119 14.37 -9.40 6.96
CA TYR A 119 15.16 -8.48 7.74
C TYR A 119 16.51 -9.09 8.14
N HIS A 120 16.54 -10.34 8.57
CA HIS A 120 17.76 -11.00 9.07
C HIS A 120 18.58 -11.67 7.97
N ASP A 121 17.93 -12.11 6.89
CA ASP A 121 18.58 -12.79 5.77
C ASP A 121 18.04 -12.26 4.44
N SER A 122 18.80 -11.35 3.82
CA SER A 122 18.42 -10.77 2.53
C SER A 122 18.37 -11.76 1.36
N SER A 123 18.85 -13.00 1.55
CA SER A 123 18.72 -14.09 0.58
C SER A 123 17.41 -14.87 0.74
N SER A 124 16.74 -14.73 1.89
CA SER A 124 15.44 -15.33 2.17
C SER A 124 14.30 -14.41 1.74
N LEU A 125 13.25 -15.01 1.20
CA LEU A 125 12.04 -14.32 0.76
C LEU A 125 10.88 -14.61 1.71
N GLU A 126 10.19 -13.54 2.10
CA GLU A 126 8.96 -13.63 2.88
C GLU A 126 7.78 -14.08 2.00
N PRO A 127 6.68 -14.54 2.63
CA PRO A 127 5.42 -14.79 1.94
C PRO A 127 4.92 -13.55 1.18
N VAL A 128 4.14 -13.78 0.13
CA VAL A 128 3.51 -12.71 -0.62
C VAL A 128 2.24 -12.25 0.09
N PHE A 129 2.17 -10.97 0.41
CA PHE A 129 0.99 -10.31 0.97
C PHE A 129 0.20 -9.60 -0.13
N THR A 130 -1.11 -9.43 0.07
CA THR A 130 -1.96 -8.65 -0.83
C THR A 130 -2.42 -7.41 -0.09
N ILE A 131 -2.20 -6.24 -0.69
CA ILE A 131 -2.75 -4.95 -0.28
C ILE A 131 -3.98 -4.69 -1.16
N ASN A 132 -5.13 -4.47 -0.53
CA ASN A 132 -6.39 -4.15 -1.17
C ASN A 132 -6.60 -2.63 -1.24
N ALA A 133 -7.25 -2.21 -2.33
CA ALA A 133 -7.67 -0.84 -2.61
C ALA A 133 -9.05 -0.90 -3.30
N HIS A 134 -10.00 -1.57 -2.67
CA HIS A 134 -11.31 -1.81 -3.27
C HIS A 134 -12.28 -0.68 -2.93
N PRO A 135 -12.99 -0.10 -3.92
CA PRO A 135 -13.93 0.97 -3.67
C PRO A 135 -15.13 0.47 -2.84
N PRO A 136 -15.89 1.41 -2.24
CA PRO A 136 -17.18 1.13 -1.64
C PRO A 136 -18.11 0.31 -2.54
N ASP A 137 -18.72 -0.74 -1.98
CA ASP A 137 -19.75 -1.53 -2.66
C ASP A 137 -20.83 -2.03 -1.67
N ARG A 138 -21.70 -2.94 -2.14
CA ARG A 138 -22.78 -3.50 -1.32
C ARG A 138 -22.29 -4.35 -0.15
N THR A 139 -21.10 -4.92 -0.26
CA THR A 139 -20.46 -5.77 0.76
C THR A 139 -19.63 -4.91 1.71
N TRP A 140 -18.86 -3.98 1.15
CA TRP A 140 -17.93 -3.10 1.84
C TRP A 140 -18.39 -1.66 1.71
N LYS A 141 -19.26 -1.22 2.61
CA LYS A 141 -19.87 0.13 2.55
C LYS A 141 -18.85 1.28 2.47
N TYR A 142 -17.67 1.10 3.05
CA TYR A 142 -16.60 2.11 3.10
C TYR A 142 -15.38 1.72 2.24
N GLY A 143 -15.53 0.72 1.38
CA GLY A 143 -14.41 0.11 0.67
C GLY A 143 -13.63 -0.89 1.53
N HIS A 144 -12.61 -1.47 0.92
CA HIS A 144 -11.68 -2.39 1.57
C HIS A 144 -10.26 -1.96 1.21
N HIS A 145 -9.68 -1.18 2.11
CA HIS A 145 -8.34 -0.62 2.00
C HIS A 145 -7.44 -1.28 3.05
N ASP A 146 -6.22 -1.59 2.64
CA ASP A 146 -5.19 -2.09 3.56
C ASP A 146 -4.13 -1.01 3.80
N ALA A 147 -3.59 -1.00 5.02
CA ALA A 147 -2.52 -0.10 5.39
C ALA A 147 -1.16 -0.57 4.86
N ALA A 148 -0.27 0.38 4.59
CA ALA A 148 1.08 0.13 4.09
C ALA A 148 2.10 1.09 4.69
N ILE A 149 3.37 0.72 4.59
CA ILE A 149 4.50 1.61 4.82
C ILE A 149 4.92 2.21 3.49
N LEU A 150 4.94 3.54 3.44
CA LEU A 150 5.33 4.34 2.28
C LEU A 150 6.64 5.07 2.60
N GLN A 151 7.61 5.02 1.69
CA GLN A 151 8.85 5.79 1.79
C GLN A 151 8.60 7.23 1.32
N VAL A 152 8.88 8.21 2.18
CA VAL A 152 8.75 9.64 1.87
C VAL A 152 10.09 10.36 1.73
N ASP A 153 11.17 9.76 2.27
CA ASP A 153 12.53 10.24 2.09
C ASP A 153 13.42 9.12 1.52
N VAL A 154 13.93 9.36 0.31
CA VAL A 154 14.79 8.44 -0.44
C VAL A 154 16.12 8.12 0.27
N ARG A 155 16.52 8.94 1.25
CA ARG A 155 17.75 8.75 2.03
C ARG A 155 17.64 7.65 3.08
N HIS A 156 16.43 7.23 3.41
CA HIS A 156 16.14 6.22 4.42
C HIS A 156 15.66 4.95 3.73
N GLU A 157 16.28 3.82 4.06
CA GLU A 157 15.94 2.53 3.47
C GLU A 157 15.12 1.68 4.43
N TRP A 158 14.00 1.16 3.95
CA TRP A 158 13.24 0.11 4.63
C TRP A 158 13.90 -1.26 4.44
N PRO A 159 13.96 -2.14 5.47
CA PRO A 159 13.49 -1.93 6.86
C PRO A 159 14.53 -1.32 7.81
N ALA A 160 15.76 -1.07 7.34
CA ALA A 160 16.90 -0.70 8.20
C ALA A 160 16.78 0.67 8.89
N SER A 161 15.96 1.58 8.37
CA SER A 161 15.73 2.92 8.95
C SER A 161 14.49 2.98 9.84
N GLY A 162 13.78 1.86 10.00
CA GLY A 162 12.47 1.81 10.64
C GLY A 162 11.50 2.85 10.08
N LEU A 163 10.83 3.58 10.96
CA LEU A 163 9.88 4.62 10.57
C LEU A 163 10.54 5.95 10.13
N THR A 164 11.84 6.11 10.32
CA THR A 164 12.54 7.33 9.90
C THR A 164 12.52 7.40 8.37
N GLY A 165 12.03 8.50 7.80
CA GLY A 165 11.87 8.68 6.36
C GLY A 165 10.72 7.88 5.73
N HIS A 166 9.87 7.27 6.56
CA HIS A 166 8.71 6.49 6.14
C HIS A 166 7.44 7.00 6.84
N THR A 167 6.29 6.73 6.25
CA THR A 167 4.99 7.04 6.84
C THR A 167 4.05 5.86 6.68
N VAL A 168 3.13 5.72 7.64
CA VAL A 168 2.04 4.76 7.52
C VAL A 168 0.91 5.41 6.73
N VAL A 169 0.34 4.65 5.81
CA VAL A 169 -0.74 5.12 4.92
C VAL A 169 -1.84 4.09 4.78
N ASP A 170 -3.04 4.55 4.47
CA ASP A 170 -4.14 3.73 3.97
C ASP A 170 -4.17 3.79 2.44
N VAL A 171 -4.20 2.64 1.77
CA VAL A 171 -4.11 2.55 0.31
C VAL A 171 -5.51 2.55 -0.31
N CYS A 172 -5.97 3.72 -0.77
CA CYS A 172 -7.35 3.87 -1.22
C CYS A 172 -7.54 3.58 -2.72
N LEU A 173 -6.57 3.92 -3.57
CA LEU A 173 -6.68 3.73 -5.03
C LEU A 173 -5.31 3.42 -5.65
N ILE A 174 -5.24 2.36 -6.47
CA ILE A 174 -4.07 2.03 -7.29
C ILE A 174 -4.43 2.28 -8.76
N MET A 175 -3.63 3.08 -9.46
CA MET A 175 -3.99 3.57 -10.79
C MET A 175 -2.80 3.77 -11.73
N CYS A 176 -3.10 3.97 -13.00
CA CYS A 176 -2.17 4.41 -14.03
C CYS A 176 -2.89 5.43 -14.91
N PRO A 177 -2.34 6.63 -15.13
CA PRO A 177 -2.86 7.58 -16.11
C PRO A 177 -2.94 6.95 -17.51
N VAL A 178 -4.01 7.25 -18.23
CA VAL A 178 -4.17 6.83 -19.64
C VAL A 178 -3.83 7.99 -20.55
N SER A 179 -2.78 7.82 -21.34
CA SER A 179 -2.29 8.82 -22.27
C SER A 179 -3.34 9.10 -23.36
N PRO A 180 -3.56 10.37 -23.73
CA PRO A 180 -4.38 10.70 -24.89
C PRO A 180 -3.86 10.01 -26.15
N ARG A 181 -4.77 9.60 -27.03
CA ARG A 181 -4.41 8.89 -28.27
C ARG A 181 -3.39 9.68 -29.09
N GLY A 182 -2.27 9.05 -29.40
CA GLY A 182 -1.21 9.60 -30.25
C GLY A 182 -0.16 10.44 -29.51
N LEU A 183 -0.28 10.60 -28.18
CA LEU A 183 0.73 11.24 -27.35
C LEU A 183 1.38 10.21 -26.43
N ARG A 184 2.72 10.20 -26.40
CA ARG A 184 3.48 9.47 -25.38
C ARG A 184 4.03 10.49 -24.38
N LEU A 185 3.54 10.47 -23.15
CA LEU A 185 3.92 11.43 -22.10
C LEU A 185 4.98 10.83 -21.17
N VAL A 186 5.68 11.67 -20.43
CA VAL A 186 6.80 11.27 -19.55
C VAL A 186 6.35 10.35 -18.41
N TRP A 187 5.10 10.48 -17.97
CA TRP A 187 4.47 9.65 -16.95
C TRP A 187 3.69 8.47 -17.52
N ASP A 188 3.82 8.19 -18.82
CA ASP A 188 3.25 6.98 -19.37
C ASP A 188 3.87 5.81 -18.62
N ASP A 189 3.01 4.89 -18.19
CA ASP A 189 3.37 3.72 -17.39
C ASP A 189 3.71 3.98 -15.91
N HIS A 190 3.53 5.21 -15.42
CA HIS A 190 3.66 5.49 -14.01
C HIS A 190 2.49 4.88 -13.25
N LEU A 191 2.77 3.79 -12.55
CA LEU A 191 1.86 3.24 -11.57
C LEU A 191 1.87 4.14 -10.35
N LEU A 192 0.70 4.66 -10.02
CA LEU A 192 0.46 5.60 -8.94
C LEU A 192 -0.45 4.98 -7.89
N VAL A 193 -0.35 5.50 -6.68
CA VAL A 193 -1.22 5.18 -5.58
C VAL A 193 -1.73 6.47 -4.95
N TYR A 194 -3.04 6.56 -4.75
CA TYR A 194 -3.62 7.56 -3.86
C TYR A 194 -3.73 6.96 -2.47
N VAL A 195 -3.25 7.69 -1.48
CA VAL A 195 -3.20 7.24 -0.11
C VAL A 195 -3.71 8.30 0.85
N GLN A 196 -4.32 7.88 1.95
CA GLN A 196 -4.57 8.74 3.10
C GLN A 196 -3.49 8.49 4.16
N ARG A 197 -2.91 9.57 4.68
CA ARG A 197 -1.76 9.44 5.60
C ARG A 197 -2.20 9.32 7.05
N PHE A 198 -1.40 8.65 7.85
CA PHE A 198 -1.50 8.67 9.30
C PHE A 198 -0.37 9.50 9.92
N ASN A 199 -0.72 10.35 10.88
CA ASN A 199 0.23 11.05 11.74
C ASN A 199 0.49 10.22 12.99
N MET A 200 1.77 10.12 13.39
CA MET A 200 2.12 9.63 14.71
C MET A 200 1.73 10.65 15.76
N VAL A 201 1.14 10.16 16.86
CA VAL A 201 0.80 10.98 18.01
C VAL A 201 1.96 10.92 19.00
N PRO A 202 2.65 12.04 19.28
CA PRO A 202 3.63 12.08 20.35
C PRO A 202 2.94 11.77 21.68
N GLN A 203 3.38 10.74 22.41
CA GLN A 203 2.95 10.56 23.81
C GLN A 203 3.93 11.26 24.75
N GLN A 204 3.46 11.62 25.96
CA GLN A 204 4.12 12.54 26.89
C GLN A 204 5.60 12.20 27.24
N GLN A 205 6.07 10.99 26.95
CA GLN A 205 7.45 10.54 27.17
C GLN A 205 8.07 9.69 26.03
N ALA A 206 7.30 9.31 25.01
CA ALA A 206 7.76 8.52 23.85
C ALA A 206 6.72 8.55 22.72
N ASP A 207 7.10 8.18 21.48
CA ASP A 207 6.14 8.03 20.36
C ASP A 207 5.34 6.71 20.42
N VAL A 208 5.42 5.99 21.53
CA VAL A 208 4.76 4.70 21.77
C VAL A 208 3.90 4.74 23.03
N ASP A 209 2.79 4.02 22.99
CA ASP A 209 1.95 3.78 24.15
C ASP A 209 2.69 2.97 25.22
N LEU A 210 2.67 3.43 26.48
CA LEU A 210 3.49 2.82 27.54
C LEU A 210 3.04 1.41 27.93
N ALA A 211 1.75 1.09 27.76
CA ALA A 211 1.19 -0.21 28.13
C ALA A 211 1.44 -1.26 27.04
N THR A 212 1.23 -0.88 25.79
CA THR A 212 1.31 -1.79 24.63
C THR A 212 2.64 -1.71 23.88
N ARG A 213 3.43 -0.66 24.10
CA ARG A 213 4.65 -0.32 23.34
C ARG A 213 4.42 -0.14 21.84
N LEU A 214 3.19 0.12 21.43
CA LEU A 214 2.81 0.34 20.03
C LEU A 214 2.74 1.83 19.71
N HIS A 215 3.08 2.19 18.47
CA HIS A 215 2.86 3.55 17.98
C HIS A 215 1.37 3.83 17.84
N VAL A 216 0.94 4.99 18.34
CA VAL A 216 -0.43 5.48 18.16
C VAL A 216 -0.48 6.41 16.96
N LEU A 217 -1.37 6.09 16.04
CA LEU A 217 -1.59 6.79 14.80
C LEU A 217 -2.96 7.48 14.82
N LYS A 218 -3.06 8.63 14.17
CA LYS A 218 -4.32 9.30 13.85
C LYS A 218 -4.33 9.66 12.38
N TRP A 219 -5.51 9.79 11.79
CA TRP A 219 -5.62 10.33 10.44
C TRP A 219 -4.94 11.69 10.35
N ALA A 220 -4.08 11.85 9.33
CA ALA A 220 -3.58 13.16 8.98
C ALA A 220 -4.73 13.97 8.41
N THR A 221 -4.86 15.22 8.86
CA THR A 221 -5.92 16.11 8.42
C THR A 221 -5.34 17.42 7.91
N HIS A 222 -5.98 18.00 6.91
CA HIS A 222 -5.75 19.39 6.52
C HIS A 222 -6.17 20.33 7.65
N ALA A 223 -5.78 21.61 7.56
CA ALA A 223 -6.27 22.65 8.49
C ALA A 223 -7.81 22.79 8.49
N SER A 224 -8.48 22.32 7.43
CA SER A 224 -9.95 22.23 7.33
C SER A 224 -10.57 21.09 8.15
N GLY A 225 -9.77 20.12 8.61
CA GLY A 225 -10.23 18.92 9.29
C GLY A 225 -10.54 17.73 8.36
N GLU A 226 -10.44 17.90 7.05
CA GLU A 226 -10.59 16.80 6.07
C GLU A 226 -9.34 15.92 6.03
N PHE A 227 -9.49 14.64 5.69
CA PHE A 227 -8.37 13.71 5.60
C PHE A 227 -7.37 14.14 4.53
N LEU A 228 -6.08 14.15 4.90
CA LEU A 228 -4.98 14.50 4.01
C LEU A 228 -4.65 13.29 3.13
N GLY A 229 -5.10 13.34 1.88
CA GLY A 229 -4.71 12.37 0.88
C GLY A 229 -3.76 12.93 -0.18
N ASP A 230 -2.91 12.05 -0.71
CA ASP A 230 -1.87 12.42 -1.63
C ASP A 230 -1.54 11.29 -2.61
N ILE A 231 -0.84 11.63 -3.69
CA ILE A 231 -0.42 10.69 -4.73
C ILE A 231 1.07 10.44 -4.68
N PHE A 232 1.41 9.16 -4.76
CA PHE A 232 2.78 8.71 -4.83
C PHE A 232 2.98 7.69 -5.94
N PRO A 233 4.22 7.55 -6.46
CA PRO A 233 4.62 6.38 -7.23
C PRO A 233 4.40 5.11 -6.42
N LEU A 234 3.89 4.07 -7.08
CA LEU A 234 3.57 2.78 -6.44
C LEU A 234 4.82 2.10 -5.84
N ASP A 235 5.99 2.33 -6.40
CA ASP A 235 7.28 1.77 -5.95
C ASP A 235 7.80 2.35 -4.62
N GLN A 236 7.16 3.40 -4.11
CA GLN A 236 7.41 3.92 -2.77
C GLN A 236 6.75 3.10 -1.66
N ILE A 237 5.82 2.19 -1.99
CA ILE A 237 5.29 1.22 -1.03
C ILE A 237 6.38 0.20 -0.69
N LYS A 238 6.79 0.14 0.59
CA LYS A 238 7.91 -0.70 1.07
C LYS A 238 7.48 -1.89 1.90
N SER A 239 6.34 -1.80 2.57
CA SER A 239 5.83 -2.88 3.41
C SER A 239 4.32 -2.83 3.46
N TYR A 240 3.71 -3.96 3.82
CA TYR A 240 2.39 -3.92 4.43
C TYR A 240 2.49 -3.33 5.84
N ALA A 241 1.37 -2.82 6.36
CA ALA A 241 1.25 -2.41 7.75
C ALA A 241 -0.05 -2.99 8.33
N HIS A 242 -0.03 -3.39 9.59
CA HIS A 242 -1.21 -3.88 10.28
C HIS A 242 -1.67 -2.86 11.33
N LEU A 243 -2.87 -2.31 11.14
CA LEU A 243 -3.46 -1.32 12.02
C LEU A 243 -4.61 -1.92 12.83
N VAL A 244 -4.63 -1.60 14.13
CA VAL A 244 -5.69 -2.01 15.04
C VAL A 244 -6.43 -0.76 15.54
N PRO A 245 -7.74 -0.61 15.27
CA PRO A 245 -8.53 0.51 15.79
C PRO A 245 -8.46 0.59 17.33
N CYS A 246 -8.22 1.79 17.87
CA CYS A 246 -8.31 2.03 19.31
C CYS A 246 -9.77 2.33 19.67
N PHE A 247 -10.37 1.48 20.51
CA PHE A 247 -11.78 1.64 20.92
C PHE A 247 -11.98 2.54 22.15
N GLY A 248 -10.90 3.03 22.76
CA GLY A 248 -10.96 3.83 23.98
C GLY A 248 -11.39 3.04 25.22
N GLU A 249 -11.72 3.74 26.31
CA GLU A 249 -12.19 3.12 27.56
C GLU A 249 -13.62 2.55 27.44
N ALA A 250 -14.44 3.13 26.57
CA ALA A 250 -15.80 2.67 26.29
C ALA A 250 -15.97 2.49 24.78
N THR A 251 -16.12 1.23 24.35
CA THR A 251 -16.39 0.88 22.95
C THR A 251 -17.72 1.50 22.52
N ASP A 252 -17.70 2.30 21.44
CA ASP A 252 -18.95 2.78 20.83
C ASP A 252 -19.75 1.56 20.33
N ASN A 253 -20.97 1.39 20.83
CA ASN A 253 -21.85 0.28 20.46
C ASN A 253 -22.20 0.26 18.96
N ARG A 254 -21.86 1.31 18.20
CA ARG A 254 -22.01 1.37 16.75
C ARG A 254 -20.85 0.71 16.00
N PHE A 255 -19.75 0.37 16.67
CA PHE A 255 -18.65 -0.34 16.04
C PHE A 255 -19.04 -1.76 15.66
N MET A 256 -18.92 -2.06 14.37
CA MET A 256 -19.03 -3.38 13.76
C MET A 256 -17.71 -3.70 13.07
N SER A 257 -17.47 -4.97 12.78
CA SER A 257 -16.27 -5.41 12.05
C SER A 257 -16.09 -4.70 10.70
N THR A 258 -17.19 -4.24 10.09
CA THR A 258 -17.21 -3.59 8.78
C THR A 258 -17.13 -2.06 8.81
N ASN A 259 -17.17 -1.43 10.00
CA ASN A 259 -17.14 0.03 10.13
C ASN A 259 -16.13 0.55 11.17
N SER A 260 -15.51 -0.35 11.95
CA SER A 260 -14.62 0.00 13.06
C SER A 260 -13.42 0.81 12.57
N PHE A 261 -12.85 0.42 11.44
CA PHE A 261 -11.72 1.11 10.84
C PHE A 261 -12.07 2.54 10.41
N HIS A 262 -13.22 2.71 9.75
CA HIS A 262 -13.70 4.03 9.33
C HIS A 262 -14.12 4.92 10.52
N SER A 263 -14.65 4.32 11.59
CA SER A 263 -15.25 5.05 12.70
C SER A 263 -14.26 5.36 13.82
N ALA A 264 -13.11 4.69 13.86
CA ALA A 264 -12.08 4.93 14.86
C ALA A 264 -11.29 6.21 14.56
N GLN A 265 -10.95 6.93 15.64
CA GLN A 265 -10.20 8.19 15.55
C GLN A 265 -8.68 7.98 15.66
N SER A 266 -8.26 6.84 16.20
CA SER A 266 -6.86 6.48 16.36
C SER A 266 -6.66 4.98 16.21
N PHE A 267 -5.42 4.60 15.88
CA PHE A 267 -5.03 3.22 15.58
C PHE A 267 -3.70 2.89 16.25
N TRP A 268 -3.53 1.66 16.66
CA TRP A 268 -2.22 1.11 17.00
C TRP A 268 -1.58 0.52 15.75
N LEU A 269 -0.32 0.90 15.50
CA LEU A 269 0.53 0.18 14.55
C LEU A 269 1.00 -1.11 15.21
N ASN A 270 0.48 -2.25 14.77
CA ASN A 270 0.77 -3.54 15.38
C ASN A 270 2.16 -4.04 14.96
N SER A 271 3.18 -3.70 15.75
CA SER A 271 4.55 -4.19 15.55
C SER A 271 4.67 -5.69 15.76
N TYR A 272 3.74 -6.33 16.47
CA TYR A 272 3.77 -7.77 16.75
C TYR A 272 3.08 -8.64 15.68
N PHE A 273 2.61 -8.04 14.59
CA PHE A 273 1.92 -8.78 13.53
C PHE A 273 2.81 -9.87 12.91
N ASP A 274 4.08 -9.56 12.68
CA ASP A 274 5.09 -10.51 12.24
C ASP A 274 6.47 -10.13 12.80
N LYS A 275 7.38 -11.09 12.75
CA LYS A 275 8.73 -10.95 13.32
C LYS A 275 9.55 -9.88 12.59
N GLU A 276 9.47 -9.82 11.27
CA GLU A 276 10.33 -8.94 10.47
C GLU A 276 9.92 -7.47 10.67
N PHE A 277 8.61 -7.22 10.73
CA PHE A 277 8.04 -5.91 11.04
C PHE A 277 8.32 -5.48 12.48
N TYR A 278 8.30 -6.41 13.45
CA TYR A 278 8.69 -6.11 14.83
C TYR A 278 10.12 -5.56 14.90
N TYR A 279 11.09 -6.20 14.24
CA TYR A 279 12.47 -5.73 14.26
C TYR A 279 12.65 -4.41 13.51
N ALA A 280 11.96 -4.22 12.39
CA ALA A 280 11.99 -2.95 11.66
C ALA A 280 11.50 -1.77 12.52
N LEU A 281 10.52 -2.00 13.40
CA LEU A 281 9.93 -0.95 14.25
C LEU A 281 10.59 -0.81 15.63
N SER A 282 11.52 -1.70 16.00
CA SER A 282 12.18 -1.68 17.32
C SER A 282 13.54 -0.96 17.34
N LEU A 283 13.86 -0.22 16.26
CA LEU A 283 15.12 0.51 16.08
C LEU A 283 15.17 1.81 16.90
#